data_AF-A0AAU4DQR8-F1
#
_entry.id   AF-A0AAU4DQR8-F1
#
_cell.length_a   1.000
_cell.length_b   1.000
_cell.length_c   1.000
_cell.angle_alpha   90.00
_cell.angle_beta   90.00
_cell.angle_gamma   90.00
#
_symmetry.space_group_name_H-M   'P 1'
#
loop_
_entity.id
_entity.type
_entity.pdbx_description
1 polymer ?
#
loop_
_entity_poly.entity_id
_entity_poly.type
_entity_poly.pdbx_seq_one_letter_code
_entity_poly.pdbx_strand_id
1 'polypeptide(L)'
;MSEVPPIEVPCPQCGVPAEPESLRCPSCREDLAALVRLRYAGRIDYNEALARARAGDDASALVLLRRAVAAEPELRPAWALLADVSARVGAEEEASAAAAVLRI
;
A
#
# COMPACT_ATOMS: atom_id res chain seq x y z
N MET A 1 16.07 16.28 5.26
CA MET A 1 15.31 15.44 4.32
C MET A 1 15.42 14.03 4.83
N SER A 2 14.30 13.37 5.15
CA SER A 2 14.35 11.98 5.63
C SER A 2 14.74 11.08 4.46
N GLU A 3 15.72 10.21 4.66
CA GLU A 3 16.15 9.24 3.65
C GLU A 3 14.98 8.33 3.29
N VAL A 4 14.67 8.22 1.99
CA VAL A 4 13.65 7.29 1.50
C VAL A 4 14.28 5.90 1.54
N PRO A 5 13.69 4.92 2.26
CA PRO A 5 14.25 3.58 2.28
C PRO A 5 14.36 3.02 0.86
N PRO A 6 15.41 2.22 0.57
CA PRO A 6 15.67 1.74 -0.77
C PRO A 6 14.53 0.85 -1.29
N ILE A 7 14.30 0.92 -2.60
CA ILE A 7 13.35 0.06 -3.30
C ILE A 7 14.00 -1.31 -3.53
N GLU A 8 13.54 -2.33 -2.81
CA GLU A 8 14.03 -3.72 -2.82
C GLU A 8 13.48 -4.53 -4.00
N VAL A 9 13.52 -3.96 -5.21
CA VAL A 9 13.12 -4.64 -6.45
C VAL A 9 14.34 -4.78 -7.34
N PRO A 10 14.94 -5.98 -7.43
CA PRO A 10 16.07 -6.20 -8.30
C PRO A 10 15.62 -6.23 -9.77
N CYS A 11 16.41 -5.60 -10.64
CA CYS A 11 16.23 -5.72 -12.08
C CYS A 11 16.41 -7.19 -12.52
N PRO A 12 15.48 -7.78 -13.29
CA PRO A 12 15.60 -9.16 -13.74
C PRO A 12 16.77 -9.39 -14.71
N GLN A 13 17.30 -8.32 -15.32
CA GLN A 13 18.45 -8.38 -16.23
C GLN A 13 19.79 -8.20 -15.51
N CYS A 14 19.86 -7.30 -14.53
CA CYS A 14 21.12 -6.90 -13.91
C CYS A 14 21.28 -7.34 -12.45
N GLY A 15 20.20 -7.72 -11.78
CA GLY A 15 20.17 -7.96 -10.32
C GLY A 15 20.27 -6.70 -9.46
N VAL A 16 20.50 -5.52 -10.05
CA VAL A 16 20.67 -4.25 -9.34
C VAL A 16 19.30 -3.69 -8.91
N PRO A 17 19.16 -3.14 -7.69
CA PRO A 17 17.93 -2.49 -7.23
C PRO A 17 17.46 -1.34 -8.13
N ALA A 18 16.15 -1.08 -8.12
CA ALA A 18 15.57 0.08 -8.78
C ALA A 18 16.04 1.39 -8.14
N GLU A 19 16.29 2.41 -8.98
CA GLU A 19 16.48 3.77 -8.50
C GLU A 19 15.15 4.31 -7.91
N PRO A 20 15.14 4.89 -6.68
CA PRO A 20 13.90 5.26 -5.99
C PRO A 20 13.00 6.26 -6.73
N GLU A 21 13.56 7.30 -7.37
CA GLU A 21 12.73 8.31 -8.04
C GLU A 21 12.24 7.86 -9.42
N SER A 22 13.11 7.23 -10.22
CA SER A 22 12.78 6.88 -11.62
C SER A 22 12.13 5.51 -11.76
N LEU A 23 12.29 4.64 -10.76
CA LEU A 23 11.96 3.21 -10.81
C LEU A 23 12.62 2.48 -11.98
N ARG A 24 13.73 3.00 -12.50
CA ARG A 24 14.52 2.35 -13.55
C ARG A 24 15.72 1.64 -12.96
N CYS A 25 16.20 0.63 -13.66
CA CYS A 25 17.51 0.06 -13.36
C CYS A 25 18.62 1.08 -13.71
N PRO A 26 19.50 1.46 -12.76
CA PRO A 26 20.58 2.41 -13.04
C PRO A 26 21.67 1.83 -13.97
N SER A 27 21.67 0.52 -14.21
CA SER A 27 22.64 -0.16 -15.10
C SER A 27 22.13 -0.29 -16.53
N CYS A 28 21.00 -0.98 -16.75
CA CYS A 28 20.47 -1.25 -18.10
C CYS A 28 19.29 -0.36 -18.53
N ARG A 29 18.79 0.50 -17.63
CA ARG A 29 17.63 1.41 -17.84
C ARG A 29 16.27 0.73 -18.04
N GLU A 30 16.18 -0.57 -17.76
CA GLU A 30 14.90 -1.30 -17.70
C GLU A 30 13.89 -0.56 -16.82
N ASP A 31 12.63 -0.58 -17.23
CA ASP A 31 11.54 0.05 -16.49
C ASP A 31 10.99 -0.95 -15.45
N LEU A 32 11.22 -0.67 -14.17
CA LEU A 32 10.84 -1.58 -13.09
C LEU A 32 9.52 -1.16 -12.43
N ALA A 33 8.81 -0.15 -12.95
CA ALA A 33 7.61 0.39 -12.33
C ALA A 33 6.53 -0.68 -12.10
N ALA A 34 6.34 -1.59 -13.05
CA ALA A 34 5.39 -2.70 -12.91
C ALA A 34 5.80 -3.68 -11.78
N LEU A 35 7.08 -4.01 -11.67
CA LEU A 35 7.59 -4.89 -10.61
C LEU A 35 7.48 -4.22 -9.24
N VAL A 36 7.77 -2.93 -9.16
CA VAL A 36 7.58 -2.11 -7.95
C VAL A 36 6.10 -2.06 -7.56
N ARG A 37 5.19 -1.87 -8.52
CA ARG A 37 3.73 -1.90 -8.28
C ARG A 37 3.28 -3.23 -7.69
N LEU A 38 3.81 -4.35 -8.19
CA LEU A 38 3.50 -5.68 -7.67
C LEU A 38 4.08 -5.91 -6.27
N ARG A 39 5.35 -5.54 -6.05
CA ARG A 39 6.04 -5.73 -4.77
C ARG A 39 5.42 -4.93 -3.64
N TYR A 40 5.02 -3.68 -3.91
CA TYR A 40 4.49 -2.75 -2.91
C TYR A 40 3.01 -2.45 -3.10
N ALA A 41 2.25 -3.40 -3.68
CA ALA A 41 0.83 -3.23 -3.95
C ALA A 41 0.05 -2.78 -2.71
N GLY A 42 0.34 -3.40 -1.55
CA GLY A 42 -0.26 -3.06 -0.26
C GLY A 42 -0.10 -1.59 0.11
N ARG A 43 1.14 -1.12 0.24
CA ARG A 43 1.47 0.28 0.56
C ARG A 43 0.95 1.28 -0.47
N ILE A 44 1.02 0.94 -1.76
CA ILE A 44 0.53 1.83 -2.83
C ILE A 44 -0.99 2.00 -2.72
N ASP A 45 -1.72 0.89 -2.57
CA ASP A 45 -3.18 0.93 -2.43
C ASP A 45 -3.58 1.61 -1.10
N TYR A 46 -2.82 1.42 -0.02
CA TYR A 46 -3.00 2.15 1.25
C TYR A 46 -2.84 3.66 1.10
N ASN A 47 -1.77 4.11 0.44
CA ASN A 47 -1.51 5.54 0.26
C ASN A 47 -2.61 6.21 -0.58
N GLU A 48 -3.06 5.55 -1.65
CA GLU A 48 -4.19 6.02 -2.45
C GLU A 48 -5.47 6.03 -1.61
N ALA A 49 -5.74 4.98 -0.83
CA ALA A 49 -6.92 4.93 0.02
C ALA A 49 -6.95 6.06 1.05
N LEU A 50 -5.80 6.38 1.65
CA LEU A 50 -5.66 7.51 2.57
C LEU A 50 -6.00 8.84 1.89
N ALA A 51 -5.58 9.04 0.64
CA ALA A 51 -5.95 10.21 -0.14
C ALA A 51 -7.46 10.26 -0.40
N ARG A 52 -8.09 9.15 -0.80
CA ARG A 52 -9.55 9.05 -1.02
C ARG A 52 -10.36 9.30 0.24
N ALA A 53 -9.99 8.67 1.34
CA ALA A 53 -10.64 8.83 2.64
C ALA A 53 -10.58 10.28 3.14
N ARG A 54 -9.46 10.99 2.89
CA ARG A 54 -9.33 12.43 3.21
C ARG A 54 -10.18 13.32 2.31
N ALA A 55 -10.43 12.91 1.07
CA ALA A 55 -11.33 13.58 0.15
C ALA A 55 -12.82 13.26 0.40
N GLY A 56 -13.14 12.38 1.35
CA GLY A 56 -14.50 11.92 1.65
C GLY A 56 -15.02 10.83 0.69
N ASP A 57 -14.17 10.29 -0.18
CA ASP A 57 -14.50 9.16 -1.08
C ASP A 57 -14.27 7.83 -0.35
N ASP A 58 -15.10 7.58 0.66
CA ASP A 58 -15.01 6.40 1.53
C ASP A 58 -15.26 5.10 0.77
N ALA A 59 -16.11 5.14 -0.27
CA ALA A 59 -16.39 3.98 -1.11
C ALA A 59 -15.13 3.49 -1.85
N SER A 60 -14.40 4.40 -2.51
CA SER A 60 -13.14 4.02 -3.17
C SER A 60 -12.05 3.66 -2.15
N ALA A 61 -12.00 4.37 -1.02
CA ALA A 61 -11.05 4.06 0.05
C ALA A 61 -11.22 2.61 0.54
N LEU A 62 -12.45 2.15 0.78
CA LEU A 62 -12.71 0.77 1.23
C LEU A 62 -12.23 -0.28 0.23
N VAL A 63 -12.44 -0.08 -1.07
CA VAL A 63 -11.97 -1.02 -2.10
C VAL A 63 -10.44 -1.14 -2.06
N LEU A 64 -9.76 -0.01 -1.93
CA LEU A 64 -8.30 0.03 -1.88
C LEU A 64 -7.75 -0.53 -0.57
N LEU A 65 -8.40 -0.27 0.57
CA LEU A 65 -7.98 -0.78 1.87
C LEU A 65 -8.10 -2.30 1.96
N ARG A 66 -9.21 -2.87 1.46
CA ARG A 66 -9.39 -4.33 1.38
C ARG A 66 -8.30 -4.98 0.54
N ARG A 67 -7.92 -4.35 -0.58
CA ARG A 67 -6.79 -4.81 -1.40
C ARG A 67 -5.46 -4.67 -0.66
N ALA A 68 -5.27 -3.55 0.04
CA ALA A 68 -4.03 -3.28 0.76
C ALA A 68 -3.76 -4.33 1.84
N VAL A 69 -4.77 -4.63 2.67
CA VAL A 69 -4.65 -5.62 3.74
C VAL A 69 -4.57 -7.06 3.24
N ALA A 70 -5.14 -7.34 2.06
CA ALA A 70 -4.99 -8.64 1.42
C ALA A 70 -3.58 -8.83 0.83
N ALA A 71 -2.96 -7.76 0.32
CA ALA A 71 -1.62 -7.79 -0.26
C ALA A 71 -0.51 -7.75 0.79
N GLU A 72 -0.71 -7.03 1.90
CA GLU A 72 0.26 -6.87 2.98
C GLU A 72 -0.46 -6.94 4.35
N PRO A 73 -0.77 -8.15 4.85
CA PRO A 73 -1.53 -8.34 6.09
C PRO A 73 -0.88 -7.74 7.34
N GLU A 74 0.43 -7.56 7.34
CA GLU A 74 1.21 -6.93 8.41
C GLU A 74 1.18 -5.40 8.38
N LEU A 75 0.59 -4.78 7.34
CA LEU A 75 0.49 -3.33 7.20
C LEU A 75 -0.56 -2.75 8.18
N ARG A 76 -0.21 -2.68 9.46
CA ARG A 76 -1.08 -2.20 10.55
C ARG A 76 -1.77 -0.85 10.26
N PRO A 77 -1.11 0.15 9.63
CA PRO A 77 -1.80 1.40 9.26
C PRO A 77 -2.98 1.20 8.31
N ALA A 78 -2.93 0.20 7.41
CA ALA A 78 -4.03 -0.10 6.50
C ALA A 78 -5.22 -0.73 7.25
N TRP A 79 -4.95 -1.62 8.21
CA TRP A 79 -6.00 -2.18 9.08
C TRP A 79 -6.68 -1.12 9.95
N ALA A 80 -5.89 -0.20 10.52
CA ALA A 80 -6.43 0.91 11.30
C ALA A 80 -7.34 1.80 10.46
N LEU A 81 -6.88 2.19 9.26
CA LEU A 81 -7.68 3.02 8.38
C LEU A 81 -8.92 2.28 7.84
N LEU A 82 -8.83 0.96 7.60
CA LEU A 82 -9.99 0.14 7.24
C LEU A 82 -11.03 0.15 8.35
N ALA A 83 -10.63 -0.06 9.61
CA ALA A 83 -11.55 -0.02 10.74
C ALA A 83 -12.28 1.32 10.83
N ASP A 84 -11.53 2.42 10.75
CA ASP A 84 -12.09 3.78 10.82
C ASP A 84 -13.06 4.08 9.68
N VAL A 85 -12.67 3.78 8.43
CA VAL A 85 -13.52 4.05 7.25
C VAL A 85 -14.75 3.15 7.24
N SER A 86 -14.63 1.86 7.60
CA SER A 86 -15.76 0.95 7.70
C SER A 86 -16.77 1.41 8.75
N ALA A 87 -16.32 1.93 9.89
CA ALA A 87 -17.20 2.50 10.91
C ALA A 87 -17.95 3.74 10.39
N ARG A 88 -17.28 4.64 9.64
CA ARG A 88 -17.93 5.83 9.05
C ARG A 88 -19.09 5.50 8.12
N VAL A 89 -18.99 4.41 7.37
CA VAL A 89 -20.03 3.98 6.43
C VAL A 89 -21.04 2.99 7.02
N GLY A 90 -20.94 2.66 8.32
CA GLY A 90 -21.84 1.74 9.02
C GLY A 90 -21.57 0.25 8.75
N ALA A 91 -20.39 -0.11 8.25
CA ALA A 91 -19.96 -1.50 8.04
C ALA A 91 -19.34 -2.08 9.35
N GLU A 92 -20.15 -2.18 10.40
CA GLU A 92 -19.71 -2.48 11.78
C GLU A 92 -18.95 -3.81 11.92
N GLU A 93 -19.39 -4.87 11.23
CA GLU A 93 -18.72 -6.18 11.28
C GLU A 93 -17.28 -6.10 10.75
N GLU A 94 -17.10 -5.43 9.62
CA GLU A 94 -15.78 -5.23 9.02
C GLU A 94 -14.90 -4.31 9.88
N ALA A 95 -15.49 -3.26 10.45
CA ALA A 95 -14.78 -2.35 11.35
C ALA A 95 -14.23 -3.09 12.57
N SER A 96 -15.07 -3.93 13.21
CA SER A 96 -14.69 -4.75 14.36
C SER A 96 -13.63 -5.79 14.01
N ALA A 97 -13.79 -6.48 12.87
CA ALA A 97 -12.83 -7.47 12.40
C ALA A 97 -11.45 -6.84 12.12
N ALA A 98 -11.42 -5.71 11.42
CA ALA A 98 -10.19 -4.97 11.15
C ALA A 98 -9.51 -4.48 12.44
N ALA A 99 -10.28 -3.96 13.40
CA ALA A 99 -9.75 -3.52 14.69
C ALA A 99 -9.21 -4.67 15.54
N ALA A 100 -9.76 -5.88 15.41
CA ALA A 100 -9.29 -7.06 16.14
C ALA A 100 -7.86 -7.46 15.73
N VAL A 101 -7.49 -7.32 14.45
CA VAL A 101 -6.13 -7.59 13.95
C VAL A 101 -5.08 -6.75 14.69
N LEU A 102 -5.42 -5.53 15.08
CA LEU A 102 -4.49 -4.62 15.76
C LEU A 102 -4.22 -4.97 17.22
N ARG A 103 -4.99 -5.90 17.81
CA ARG A 103 -4.87 -6.31 19.22
C ARG A 103 -4.04 -7.58 19.41
N ILE A 104 -3.63 -8.21 18.32
CA ILE A 104 -2.73 -9.39 18.28
C ILE A 104 -1.29 -8.88 18.19
#